data_AF-A0A9W8MU23-F1
#
_entry.id   AF-A0A9W8MU23-F1
#
_cell.length_a   1.000
_cell.length_b   1.000
_cell.length_c   1.000
_cell.angle_alpha   90.00
_cell.angle_beta   90.00
_cell.angle_gamma   90.00
#
_symmetry.space_group_name_H-M   'P 1'
#
loop_
_entity.id
_entity.type
_entity.pdbx_description
1 polymer ?
#
loop_
_entity_poly.entity_id
_entity_poly.type
_entity_poly.pdbx_seq_one_letter_code
_entity_poly.pdbx_strand_id
1 'polypeptide(L)'
;MAETPSSLLLDNTPRSPTAPHRWPPEPEDTRSRASEFYGFVAWTSTYLLFVLYVLWAVLPDEWIVWTGVTWYPNREWAILIPSWTVVVVILTYITYSALAIRATPAFDEMNAITDSRVALPSSEDRDSNHNPYLESVKPNAIPELYDIPIGMVNSVLYHEALERAALKARARRQVQDQGLET
;
A
#
# COMPACT_ATOMS: atom_id res chain seq x y z
N MET A 1 -14.69 -17.58 -27.55
CA MET A 1 -15.04 -16.98 -26.25
C MET A 1 -13.76 -16.31 -25.78
N ALA A 2 -13.62 -15.00 -26.03
CA ALA A 2 -12.37 -14.30 -25.86
C ALA A 2 -12.09 -14.12 -24.37
N GLU A 3 -10.95 -14.62 -23.90
CA GLU A 3 -10.51 -14.42 -22.53
C GLU A 3 -10.14 -12.94 -22.34
N THR A 4 -10.88 -12.26 -21.47
CA THR A 4 -10.60 -10.89 -21.06
C THR A 4 -9.26 -10.82 -20.31
N PRO A 5 -8.37 -9.86 -20.59
CA PRO A 5 -7.02 -9.77 -20.02
C PRO A 5 -6.97 -9.59 -18.48
N SER A 6 -8.11 -9.40 -17.83
CA SER A 6 -8.27 -9.30 -16.38
C SER A 6 -8.19 -10.63 -15.63
N SER A 7 -8.27 -11.78 -16.30
CA SER A 7 -8.21 -13.10 -15.66
C SER A 7 -6.79 -13.59 -15.33
N LEU A 8 -5.75 -12.97 -15.91
CA LEU A 8 -4.38 -13.50 -15.88
C LEU A 8 -3.54 -13.13 -14.64
N LEU A 9 -4.05 -12.32 -13.70
CA LEU A 9 -3.26 -11.83 -12.56
C LEU A 9 -3.88 -11.98 -11.17
N LEU A 10 -5.11 -12.49 -11.07
CA LEU A 10 -5.77 -12.68 -9.77
C LEU A 10 -5.77 -14.16 -9.41
N ASP A 11 -4.98 -14.52 -8.40
CA ASP A 11 -5.11 -15.80 -7.73
C ASP A 11 -6.52 -15.87 -7.11
N ASN A 12 -7.43 -16.58 -7.77
CA ASN A 12 -8.83 -16.72 -7.38
C ASN A 12 -9.05 -17.93 -6.46
N THR A 13 -7.98 -18.49 -5.88
CA THR A 13 -8.12 -19.58 -4.91
C THR A 13 -8.77 -19.07 -3.62
N PRO A 14 -9.59 -19.89 -2.94
CA PRO A 14 -10.22 -19.52 -1.67
C PRO A 14 -9.22 -19.28 -0.52
N ARG A 15 -7.92 -19.49 -0.77
CA ARG A 15 -6.81 -19.22 0.16
C ARG A 15 -6.09 -17.90 -0.14
N SER A 16 -6.39 -17.23 -1.25
CA SER A 16 -5.73 -15.98 -1.60
C SER A 16 -6.36 -14.82 -0.79
N PRO A 17 -5.54 -13.91 -0.23
CA PRO A 17 -6.05 -12.71 0.46
C PRO A 17 -6.80 -11.75 -0.46
N THR A 18 -6.60 -11.88 -1.77
CA THR A 18 -7.14 -11.00 -2.83
C THR A 18 -8.31 -11.63 -3.58
N ALA A 19 -8.80 -12.79 -3.13
CA ALA A 19 -9.95 -13.44 -3.76
C ALA A 19 -11.16 -12.49 -3.74
N PRO A 20 -11.79 -12.19 -4.89
CA PRO A 20 -12.94 -11.32 -4.94
C PRO A 20 -14.06 -11.91 -4.07
N HIS A 21 -14.60 -11.09 -3.17
CA HIS A 21 -15.74 -11.46 -2.34
C HIS A 21 -16.91 -11.84 -3.27
N ARG A 22 -17.24 -13.14 -3.33
CA ARG A 22 -18.35 -13.61 -4.17
C ARG A 22 -19.67 -13.13 -3.55
N TRP A 23 -20.53 -12.53 -4.36
CA TRP A 23 -21.91 -12.20 -4.02
C TRP A 23 -22.84 -13.07 -4.87
N PRO A 24 -23.86 -13.72 -4.31
CA PRO A 24 -24.28 -13.73 -2.90
C PRO A 24 -23.28 -14.48 -1.98
N PRO A 25 -23.24 -14.18 -0.66
CA PRO A 25 -22.40 -14.91 0.29
C PRO A 25 -22.75 -16.39 0.22
N GLU A 26 -21.71 -17.22 0.16
CA GLU A 26 -21.88 -18.68 0.14
C GLU A 26 -22.59 -19.12 1.43
N PRO A 27 -23.53 -20.09 1.37
CA PRO A 27 -24.20 -20.59 2.57
C PRO A 27 -23.19 -21.00 3.63
N GLU A 28 -23.44 -20.64 4.88
CA GLU A 28 -22.54 -20.87 6.01
C GLU A 28 -22.15 -22.36 6.19
N ASP A 29 -23.03 -23.28 5.78
CA ASP A 29 -22.80 -24.73 5.75
C ASP A 29 -21.65 -25.17 4.82
N THR A 30 -21.36 -24.38 3.79
CA THR A 30 -20.28 -24.63 2.80
C THR A 30 -18.97 -23.96 3.19
N ARG A 31 -18.97 -23.07 4.18
CA ARG A 31 -17.76 -22.37 4.63
C ARG A 31 -16.87 -23.33 5.41
N SER A 32 -15.63 -23.54 4.94
CA SER A 32 -14.67 -24.37 5.66
C SER A 32 -14.34 -23.76 7.02
N ARG A 33 -14.78 -24.41 8.10
CA ARG A 33 -14.49 -24.02 9.50
C ARG A 33 -13.02 -24.21 9.90
N ALA A 34 -12.20 -24.74 9.00
CA ALA A 34 -10.83 -25.14 9.28
C ALA A 34 -9.96 -23.97 9.78
N SER A 35 -10.12 -22.76 9.23
CA SER A 35 -9.36 -21.57 9.64
C SER A 35 -9.57 -21.21 11.11
N GLU A 36 -10.80 -21.34 11.61
CA GLU A 36 -11.17 -21.06 13.01
C GLU A 36 -10.51 -22.06 13.96
N PHE A 37 -10.48 -23.35 13.61
CA PHE A 37 -9.82 -24.38 14.40
C PHE A 37 -8.31 -24.18 14.46
N TYR A 38 -7.65 -23.86 13.34
CA TYR A 38 -6.21 -23.58 13.34
C TYR A 38 -5.89 -22.35 14.19
N GLY A 39 -6.71 -21.30 14.12
CA GLY A 39 -6.56 -20.12 14.97
C GLY A 39 -6.66 -20.45 16.46
N PHE A 40 -7.66 -21.25 16.84
CA PHE A 40 -7.85 -21.67 18.24
C PHE A 40 -6.67 -22.52 18.75
N VAL A 41 -6.22 -23.49 17.96
CA VAL A 41 -5.08 -24.36 18.33
C VAL A 41 -3.79 -23.55 18.42
N ALA A 42 -3.54 -22.66 17.46
CA ALA A 42 -2.37 -21.78 17.48
C ALA A 42 -2.39 -20.83 18.69
N TRP A 43 -3.54 -20.23 19.01
CA TRP A 43 -3.68 -19.34 20.16
C TRP A 43 -3.47 -20.08 21.49
N THR A 44 -4.14 -21.22 21.67
CA THR A 44 -4.03 -22.01 22.90
C THR A 44 -2.61 -22.54 23.10
N SER A 45 -1.98 -23.08 22.05
CA SER A 45 -0.60 -23.57 22.12
C SER A 45 0.41 -22.45 22.39
N THR A 46 0.27 -21.29 21.74
CA THR A 46 1.14 -20.13 21.99
C THR A 46 1.02 -19.65 23.43
N TYR A 47 -0.19 -19.56 23.98
CA TYR A 47 -0.40 -19.14 25.36
C TYR A 47 0.17 -20.15 26.36
N LEU A 48 -0.04 -21.45 26.12
CA LEU A 48 0.53 -22.51 26.95
C LEU A 48 2.06 -22.45 26.97
N LEU A 49 2.69 -22.34 25.80
CA LEU A 49 4.14 -22.21 25.69
C LEU A 49 4.65 -20.93 26.36
N PHE A 50 3.91 -19.82 26.24
CA PHE A 50 4.27 -18.58 26.90
C PHE A 50 4.24 -18.70 28.44
N VAL A 51 3.22 -19.33 29.00
CA VAL A 51 3.15 -19.59 30.45
C VAL A 51 4.31 -20.48 30.89
N LEU A 52 4.60 -21.56 30.16
CA LEU A 52 5.75 -22.43 30.46
C LEU A 52 7.08 -21.67 30.37
N TYR A 53 7.23 -20.78 29.39
CA TYR A 53 8.41 -19.93 29.24
C TYR A 53 8.59 -18.97 30.42
N VAL A 54 7.52 -18.30 30.86
CA VAL A 54 7.57 -17.39 32.02
C VAL A 54 7.87 -18.17 33.30
N LEU A 55 7.25 -19.33 33.50
CA LEU A 55 7.53 -20.20 34.64
C LEU A 55 9.01 -20.61 34.64
N TRP A 56 9.53 -21.07 33.51
CA TRP A 56 10.94 -21.44 33.37
C TRP A 56 11.89 -20.25 33.64
N ALA A 57 11.54 -19.04 33.19
CA ALA A 57 12.37 -17.85 33.38
C ALA A 57 12.42 -17.38 34.86
N VAL A 58 11.32 -17.52 35.60
CA VAL A 58 11.16 -16.95 36.95
C VAL A 58 11.38 -17.97 38.07
N LEU A 59 11.03 -19.24 37.90
CA LEU A 59 11.17 -20.25 38.96
C LEU A 59 12.64 -20.44 39.36
N PRO A 60 12.96 -20.75 40.63
CA PRO A 60 14.32 -21.14 41.04
C PRO A 60 14.73 -22.51 40.48
N ASP A 61 16.04 -22.76 40.36
CA ASP A 61 16.59 -24.02 39.82
C ASP A 61 16.10 -25.25 40.61
N GLU A 62 15.96 -25.12 41.93
CA GLU A 62 15.51 -26.19 42.84
C GLU A 62 14.16 -26.80 42.42
N TRP A 63 13.22 -25.96 41.99
CA TRP A 63 11.88 -26.38 41.59
C TRP A 63 11.88 -27.07 40.22
N ILE A 64 12.75 -26.61 39.32
CA ILE A 64 12.90 -27.19 37.97
C ILE A 64 13.53 -28.58 38.07
N VAL A 65 14.58 -28.72 38.87
CA VAL A 65 15.26 -30.00 39.13
C VAL A 65 14.32 -30.96 39.86
N TRP A 66 13.51 -30.48 40.80
CA TRP A 66 12.49 -31.30 41.47
C TRP A 66 11.43 -31.88 40.51
N THR A 67 11.09 -31.13 39.46
CA THR A 67 10.18 -31.58 38.39
C THR A 67 10.82 -32.67 37.50
N GLY A 68 12.10 -32.98 37.69
CA GLY A 68 12.84 -34.02 36.96
C GLY A 68 13.58 -33.50 35.72
N VAL A 69 13.63 -32.17 35.52
CA VAL A 69 14.35 -31.56 34.39
C VAL A 69 15.78 -31.28 34.80
N THR A 70 16.70 -32.15 34.37
CA THR A 70 18.15 -32.04 34.70
C THR A 70 18.93 -31.18 33.71
N TRP A 71 18.41 -30.94 32.52
CA TRP A 71 19.05 -30.10 31.50
C TRP A 71 18.04 -29.12 30.89
N TYR A 72 18.37 -27.83 30.96
CA TYR A 72 17.65 -26.73 30.32
C TYR A 72 18.67 -25.67 29.85
N PRO A 73 18.33 -24.85 28.83
CA PRO A 73 19.22 -23.80 28.34
C PRO A 73 19.56 -22.76 29.42
N ASN A 74 20.66 -22.01 29.23
CA ASN A 74 21.05 -20.96 30.17
C ASN A 74 19.92 -19.92 30.37
N ARG A 75 19.72 -19.44 31.61
CA ARG A 75 18.68 -18.45 31.96
C ARG A 75 18.82 -17.13 31.21
N GLU A 76 20.02 -16.79 30.72
CA GLU A 76 20.25 -15.61 29.88
C GLU A 76 19.36 -15.59 28.62
N TRP A 77 18.96 -16.76 28.11
CA TRP A 77 18.03 -16.83 26.98
C TRP A 77 16.66 -16.22 27.30
N ALA A 78 16.26 -16.15 28.57
CA ALA A 78 15.05 -15.47 28.99
C ALA A 78 15.07 -13.97 28.69
N ILE A 79 16.23 -13.30 28.72
CA ILE A 79 16.34 -11.88 28.35
C ILE A 79 16.72 -11.69 26.88
N LEU A 80 17.50 -12.62 26.32
CA LEU A 80 17.94 -12.54 24.92
C LEU A 80 16.76 -12.67 23.95
N ILE A 81 15.84 -13.63 24.17
CA ILE A 81 14.69 -13.85 23.28
C ILE A 81 13.83 -12.58 23.10
N PRO A 82 13.33 -11.92 24.17
CA PRO A 82 12.53 -10.71 24.01
C PRO A 82 13.33 -9.54 23.45
N SER A 83 14.60 -9.38 23.86
CA SER A 83 15.48 -8.33 23.34
C SER A 83 15.69 -8.46 21.83
N TRP A 84 16.04 -9.66 21.35
CA TRP A 84 16.21 -9.93 19.92
C TRP A 84 14.91 -9.81 19.14
N THR A 85 13.76 -10.15 19.74
CA THR A 85 12.46 -9.96 19.09
C THR A 85 12.18 -8.49 18.82
N VAL A 86 12.46 -7.60 19.77
CA VAL A 86 12.32 -6.14 19.56
C VAL A 86 13.25 -5.66 18.44
N VAL A 87 14.50 -6.12 18.43
CA VAL A 87 15.47 -5.78 17.37
C VAL A 87 14.98 -6.24 16.00
N VAL A 88 14.47 -7.48 15.89
CA VAL A 88 13.91 -8.02 14.64
C VAL A 88 12.71 -7.20 14.18
N VAL A 89 11.79 -6.82 15.07
CA VAL A 89 10.62 -6.00 14.72
C VAL A 89 11.06 -4.64 14.15
N ILE A 90 11.98 -3.95 14.82
CA ILE A 90 12.52 -2.67 14.34
C ILE A 90 13.21 -2.85 12.99
N LEU A 91 14.03 -3.90 12.85
CA LEU A 91 14.72 -4.22 11.61
C LEU A 91 13.73 -4.50 10.47
N THR A 92 12.61 -5.17 10.73
CA THR A 92 11.55 -5.39 9.73
C THR A 92 10.98 -4.06 9.24
N TYR A 93 10.68 -3.11 10.12
CA TYR A 93 10.17 -1.79 9.72
C TYR A 93 11.19 -0.99 8.92
N ILE A 94 12.46 -0.99 9.34
CA ILE A 94 13.54 -0.32 8.61
C ILE A 94 13.70 -0.95 7.22
N THR A 95 13.72 -2.28 7.15
CA THR A 95 13.86 -3.03 5.89
C THR A 95 12.69 -2.76 4.96
N TYR A 96 11.46 -2.79 5.50
CA TYR A 96 10.26 -2.46 4.73
C TYR A 96 10.33 -1.03 4.19
N SER A 97 10.73 -0.06 5.01
CA SER A 97 10.90 1.33 4.59
C SER A 97 11.96 1.47 3.49
N ALA A 98 13.10 0.78 3.64
CA ALA A 98 14.14 0.76 2.63
C ALA A 98 13.65 0.13 1.31
N LEU A 99 12.85 -0.94 1.38
CA LEU A 99 12.23 -1.56 0.21
C LEU A 99 11.21 -0.61 -0.45
N ALA A 100 10.37 0.07 0.34
CA ALA A 100 9.40 1.02 -0.16
C ALA A 100 10.07 2.19 -0.88
N ILE A 101 11.14 2.76 -0.29
CA ILE A 101 11.93 3.82 -0.92
C ILE A 101 12.59 3.31 -2.20
N ARG A 102 13.17 2.10 -2.19
CA ARG A 102 13.76 1.47 -3.38
C ARG A 102 12.74 1.22 -4.48
N ALA A 103 11.50 0.89 -4.13
CA ALA A 103 10.41 0.63 -5.06
C ALA A 103 9.75 1.92 -5.58
N THR A 104 10.05 3.08 -4.98
CA THR A 104 9.50 4.36 -5.42
C THR A 104 10.26 4.83 -6.67
N PRO A 105 9.57 5.20 -7.78
CA PRO A 105 10.21 5.78 -8.95
C PRO A 105 10.95 7.09 -8.64
N ALA A 106 11.92 7.47 -9.49
CA ALA A 106 12.60 8.75 -9.34
C ALA A 106 11.60 9.92 -9.44
N PHE A 107 11.86 11.02 -8.73
CA PHE A 107 10.96 12.19 -8.71
C PHE A 107 10.78 12.86 -10.08
N ASP A 108 11.72 12.64 -11.01
CA ASP A 108 11.66 13.18 -12.38
C ASP A 108 10.86 12.27 -13.33
N GLU A 109 10.51 11.05 -12.90
CA GLU A 109 9.71 10.15 -13.70
C GLU A 109 8.22 10.41 -13.48
N MET A 110 7.48 10.54 -14.59
CA MET A 110 6.02 10.64 -14.58
C MET A 110 5.35 9.44 -13.86
N ASN A 111 6.03 8.30 -13.82
CA ASN A 111 5.61 7.09 -13.09
C ASN A 111 5.45 7.31 -11.57
N ALA A 112 6.08 8.36 -11.00
CA ALA A 112 5.88 8.73 -9.60
C ALA A 112 4.50 9.34 -9.32
N ILE A 113 3.84 9.89 -10.35
CA ILE A 113 2.55 10.57 -10.25
C ILE A 113 1.43 9.71 -10.86
N THR A 114 1.70 9.02 -11.97
CA THR A 114 0.72 8.16 -12.65
C THR A 114 1.25 6.73 -12.73
N ASP A 115 0.37 5.76 -12.53
CA ASP A 115 0.70 4.35 -12.69
C ASP A 115 0.15 3.80 -14.03
N SER A 116 0.35 2.50 -14.27
CA SER A 116 -0.17 1.80 -15.45
C SER A 116 -1.66 1.49 -15.39
N ARG A 117 -2.32 1.79 -14.26
CA ARG A 117 -3.75 1.57 -14.03
C ARG A 117 -4.57 2.86 -14.12
N VAL A 118 -3.92 3.99 -14.41
CA VAL A 118 -4.59 5.27 -14.61
C VAL A 118 -5.62 5.16 -15.73
N ALA A 119 -6.83 5.64 -15.47
CA ALA A 119 -7.93 5.65 -16.43
C ALA A 119 -7.86 6.93 -17.25
N LEU A 120 -6.95 6.98 -18.23
CA LEU A 120 -6.86 8.09 -19.18
C LEU A 120 -7.59 7.75 -20.49
N PRO A 121 -8.20 8.74 -21.16
CA PRO A 121 -8.77 8.55 -22.48
C PRO A 121 -7.69 8.09 -23.47
N SER A 122 -8.08 7.22 -24.40
CA SER A 122 -7.14 6.58 -25.30
C SER A 122 -6.44 7.60 -26.20
N SER A 123 -5.22 7.29 -26.65
CA SER A 123 -4.51 8.17 -27.59
C SER A 123 -5.22 8.27 -28.95
N GLU A 124 -6.02 7.27 -29.32
CA GLU A 124 -6.81 7.28 -30.56
C GLU A 124 -7.90 8.36 -30.50
N ASP A 125 -8.47 8.61 -29.32
CA ASP A 125 -9.44 9.68 -29.10
C ASP A 125 -8.80 11.09 -29.20
N ARG A 126 -7.48 11.21 -28.95
CA ARG A 126 -6.78 12.51 -28.98
C ARG A 126 -6.57 13.08 -30.39
N ASP A 127 -6.50 12.23 -31.41
CA ASP A 127 -6.31 12.66 -32.79
C ASP A 127 -7.62 13.15 -33.44
N SER A 128 -8.75 12.68 -32.91
CA SER A 128 -10.04 13.31 -33.17
C SER A 128 -10.15 14.61 -32.37
N ASN A 129 -10.79 15.65 -32.92
CA ASN A 129 -11.08 16.91 -32.20
C ASN A 129 -12.11 16.72 -31.06
N HIS A 130 -12.17 15.52 -30.48
CA HIS A 130 -13.07 15.05 -29.47
C HIS A 130 -12.30 14.99 -28.16
N ASN A 131 -12.79 15.71 -27.15
CA ASN A 131 -12.19 15.70 -25.83
C ASN A 131 -13.18 15.04 -24.86
N PRO A 132 -12.92 13.81 -24.38
CA PRO A 132 -13.81 13.07 -23.49
C PRO A 132 -14.14 13.82 -22.19
N TYR A 133 -13.23 14.68 -21.72
CA TYR A 133 -13.46 15.52 -20.54
C TYR A 133 -14.45 16.66 -20.78
N LEU A 134 -14.66 17.10 -22.02
CA LEU A 134 -15.66 18.13 -22.35
C LEU A 134 -17.00 17.49 -22.71
N GLU A 135 -16.97 16.30 -23.28
CA GLU A 135 -18.14 15.46 -23.55
C GLU A 135 -18.92 15.15 -22.27
N SER A 136 -18.19 14.83 -21.20
CA SER A 136 -18.75 14.53 -19.87
C SER A 136 -19.48 15.70 -19.20
N VAL A 137 -19.26 16.94 -19.67
CA VAL A 137 -19.90 18.14 -19.11
C VAL A 137 -21.28 18.39 -19.75
N LYS A 138 -21.62 17.70 -20.85
CA LYS A 138 -22.92 17.87 -21.51
C LYS A 138 -24.06 17.43 -20.58
N PRO A 139 -25.21 18.13 -20.54
CA PRO A 139 -26.28 17.89 -19.54
C PRO A 139 -26.85 16.48 -19.51
N ASN A 140 -26.77 15.74 -20.63
CA ASN A 140 -27.27 14.38 -20.78
C ASN A 140 -26.16 13.35 -21.03
N ALA A 141 -24.89 13.72 -20.83
CA ALA A 141 -23.79 12.78 -20.97
C ALA A 141 -23.70 11.86 -19.74
N ILE A 142 -23.47 10.58 -19.98
CA ILE A 142 -23.09 9.62 -18.95
C ILE A 142 -21.57 9.48 -19.06
N PRO A 143 -20.79 10.11 -18.17
CA PRO A 143 -19.35 10.07 -18.27
C PRO A 143 -18.81 8.69 -17.92
N GLU A 144 -17.88 8.21 -18.74
CA GLU A 144 -17.04 7.09 -18.35
C GLU A 144 -16.08 7.52 -17.24
N LEU A 145 -15.63 6.55 -16.44
CA LEU A 145 -14.75 6.80 -15.30
C LEU A 145 -13.33 7.08 -15.81
N TYR A 146 -13.00 8.36 -15.93
CA TYR A 146 -11.67 8.84 -16.28
C TYR A 146 -11.04 9.60 -15.12
N ASP A 147 -9.73 9.41 -14.94
CA ASP A 147 -8.91 10.22 -14.05
C ASP A 147 -8.63 11.58 -14.69
N ILE A 148 -8.78 12.66 -13.91
CA ILE A 148 -8.49 14.01 -14.40
C ILE A 148 -7.01 14.32 -14.12
N PRO A 149 -6.19 14.64 -15.14
CA PRO A 149 -4.78 14.94 -14.93
C PRO A 149 -4.58 16.13 -13.98
N ILE A 150 -3.65 15.99 -13.03
CA ILE A 150 -3.37 17.04 -12.04
C ILE A 150 -3.01 18.38 -12.67
N GLY A 151 -2.38 18.39 -13.84
CA GLY A 151 -2.09 19.61 -14.60
C GLY A 151 -3.35 20.35 -15.06
N MET A 152 -4.40 19.61 -15.44
CA MET A 152 -5.70 20.18 -15.82
C MET A 152 -6.44 20.72 -14.59
N VAL A 153 -6.42 19.98 -13.48
CA VAL A 153 -7.00 20.46 -12.21
C VAL A 153 -6.31 21.74 -11.76
N ASN A 154 -4.97 21.76 -11.79
CA ASN A 154 -4.20 22.93 -11.38
C ASN A 154 -4.42 24.14 -12.30
N SER A 155 -4.53 23.94 -13.62
CA SER A 155 -4.77 25.05 -14.55
C SER A 155 -6.13 25.68 -14.37
N VAL A 156 -7.15 24.89 -14.01
CA VAL A 156 -8.51 25.37 -13.73
C VAL A 156 -8.58 26.01 -12.35
N LEU A 157 -8.13 25.31 -11.31
CA LEU A 157 -8.24 25.75 -9.92
C LEU A 157 -7.38 26.99 -9.63
N TYR A 158 -6.18 27.07 -10.21
CA TYR A 158 -5.23 28.15 -9.99
C TYR A 158 -5.12 29.11 -11.18
N HIS A 159 -6.12 29.13 -12.07
CA HIS A 159 -6.12 29.92 -13.29
C HIS A 159 -5.72 31.39 -13.05
N GLU A 160 -6.42 32.07 -12.15
CA GLU A 160 -6.15 33.48 -11.86
C GLU A 160 -4.75 33.73 -11.26
N ALA A 161 -4.28 32.81 -10.42
CA ALA A 161 -2.95 32.92 -9.80
C ALA A 161 -1.85 32.75 -10.87
N LEU A 162 -2.04 31.81 -11.79
CA LEU A 162 -1.18 31.59 -12.96
C LEU A 162 -1.16 32.81 -13.87
N GLU A 163 -2.31 33.42 -14.17
CA GLU A 163 -2.38 34.64 -14.99
C GLU A 163 -1.65 35.81 -14.35
N ARG A 164 -1.92 36.09 -13.06
CA ARG A 164 -1.24 37.17 -12.33
C ARG A 164 0.28 36.96 -12.28
N ALA A 165 0.72 35.72 -12.06
CA ALA A 165 2.14 35.38 -12.08
C ALA A 165 2.77 35.59 -13.46
N ALA A 166 2.07 35.21 -14.54
CA ALA A 166 2.52 35.41 -15.91
C ALA A 166 2.62 36.91 -16.28
N LEU A 167 1.65 37.72 -15.88
CA LEU A 167 1.68 39.18 -16.08
C LEU A 167 2.87 39.81 -15.35
N LYS A 168 3.10 39.42 -14.08
CA LYS A 168 4.24 39.91 -13.30
C LYS A 168 5.58 39.49 -13.90
N ALA A 169 5.68 38.28 -14.44
CA ALA A 169 6.88 37.80 -15.11
C ALA A 169 7.17 38.56 -16.41
N ARG A 170 6.13 38.86 -17.22
CA ARG A 170 6.24 39.67 -18.44
C ARG A 170 6.69 41.11 -18.12
N ALA A 171 6.08 41.74 -17.12
CA ALA A 171 6.46 43.07 -16.67
C ALA A 171 7.92 43.12 -16.19
N ARG A 172 8.38 42.11 -15.45
CA ARG A 172 9.79 41.99 -15.02
C ARG A 172 10.76 41.86 -16.20
N ARG A 173 10.43 41.06 -17.22
CA ARG A 173 11.26 40.91 -18.43
C ARG A 173 11.38 42.21 -19.20
N GLN A 174 10.28 42.92 -19.41
CA GLN A 174 10.28 44.22 -20.11
C GLN A 174 11.15 45.27 -19.40
N VAL A 175 11.09 45.33 -18.07
CA VAL A 175 11.94 46.24 -17.29
C VAL A 175 13.42 45.85 -17.38
N GLN A 176 13.73 44.56 -17.44
CA GLN A 176 15.11 44.08 -17.57
C GLN A 176 15.69 44.32 -18.96
N ASP A 177 14.90 44.15 -20.02
CA ASP A 177 15.32 44.43 -21.39
C ASP A 177 15.53 45.94 -21.61
N GLN A 178 14.69 46.81 -21.01
CA GLN A 178 14.87 48.26 -21.07
C GLN A 178 16.06 48.78 -20.24
N GLY A 179 16.43 48.09 -19.17
CA GLY A 179 17.60 48.44 -18.34
C GLY A 179 18.95 48.00 -18.90
N LEU A 180 18.96 47.21 -19.99
CA LEU A 180 20.17 46.82 -20.73
C LEU A 180 20.48 47.76 -21.90
N GLU A 181 19.55 48.66 -22.26
CA GLU A 181 19.69 49.64 -23.35
C GLU A 181 20.13 51.05 -22.90
N THR A 182 20.43 51.24 -21.60
CA THR A 182 20.98 52.50 -21.02
C THR A 182 22.38 52.29 -20.46
#